data_AF-A0A1R3HG86-F1
#
_entry.id   AF-A0A1R3HG86-F1
#
_cell.length_a   1.000
_cell.length_b   1.000
_cell.length_c   1.000
_cell.angle_alpha   90.00
_cell.angle_beta   90.00
_cell.angle_gamma   90.00
#
_symmetry.space_group_name_H-M   'P 1'
#
loop_
_entity.id
_entity.type
_entity.pdbx_description
1 polymer ?
#
loop_
_entity_poly.entity_id
_entity_poly.type
_entity_poly.pdbx_seq_one_letter_code
_entity_poly.pdbx_strand_id
1 'polypeptide(L)' 'KIVVVAYKFDLPPAAKVHPFFHVSQLKKHIGQTSIQSPLPLLDDDGLIAKEPIAILYRRINKRRGRMITEFLVH' A
#
# COMPACT_ATOMS: atom_id res chain seq x y z
N LYS A 1 23.77 7.46 10.81
CA LYS A 1 24.42 8.67 10.25
C LYS A 1 23.30 9.65 9.88
N ILE A 2 23.06 10.67 10.70
CA ILE A 2 21.98 11.65 10.49
C ILE A 2 22.45 12.56 9.36
N VAL A 3 21.85 12.39 8.19
CA VAL A 3 22.12 13.30 7.07
C VAL A 3 21.29 14.55 7.36
N VAL A 4 21.95 15.70 7.46
CA VAL A 4 21.40 17.04 7.80
C VAL A 4 20.21 17.46 6.89
N VAL A 5 19.95 16.69 5.83
CA VAL A 5 18.94 16.92 4.80
C VAL A 5 17.70 16.01 4.92
N ALA A 6 17.62 15.18 5.97
CA ALA A 6 16.47 14.30 6.21
C ALA A 6 15.38 15.02 7.01
N TYR A 7 14.18 15.09 6.45
CA TYR A 7 12.99 15.62 7.10
C TYR A 7 12.15 14.47 7.68
N LYS A 8 11.73 14.60 8.93
CA LYS A 8 10.87 13.62 9.62
C LYS A 8 9.40 13.99 9.44
N PHE A 9 8.61 13.07 8.90
CA PHE A 9 7.16 13.20 8.84
C PHE A 9 6.51 12.68 10.12
N ASP A 10 5.45 13.37 10.55
CA ASP A 10 4.57 12.90 11.61
C ASP A 10 3.52 11.96 11.00
N LEU A 11 3.90 10.69 10.90
CA LEU A 11 3.06 9.65 10.30
C LEU A 11 2.26 8.92 11.38
N PRO A 12 1.03 8.46 11.06
CA PRO A 12 0.26 7.64 11.99
C PRO A 12 1.01 6.33 12.32
N PRO A 13 0.82 5.75 13.51
CA PRO A 13 1.50 4.51 13.92
C PRO A 13 1.27 3.31 12.98
N ALA A 14 0.16 3.31 12.23
CA ALA A 14 -0.18 2.27 11.26
C ALA A 14 0.60 2.41 9.92
N ALA A 15 1.35 3.48 9.71
CA ALA A 15 2.11 3.69 8.48
C ALA A 15 3.28 2.69 8.40
N LYS A 16 3.31 1.87 7.36
CA LYS A 16 4.44 0.96 7.08
C LYS A 16 5.60 1.62 6.32
N VAL A 17 5.48 2.91 5.98
CA VAL A 17 6.53 3.68 5.28
C VAL A 17 7.50 4.32 6.28
N HIS A 18 8.77 4.46 5.88
CA HIS A 18 9.80 5.06 6.74
C HIS A 18 9.52 6.55 7.00
N PRO A 19 9.64 7.07 8.24
CA PRO A 19 9.26 8.46 8.54
C PRO A 19 10.29 9.52 8.11
N PHE A 20 11.51 9.14 7.72
CA PHE A 20 12.53 10.10 7.28
C PHE A 20 12.68 10.08 5.76
N PHE A 21 12.61 11.26 5.14
CA PHE A 21 12.79 11.42 3.70
C PHE A 21 13.81 12.51 3.42
N HIS A 22 14.55 12.37 2.31
CA HIS A 22 15.46 13.43 1.88
C HIS A 22 14.65 14.60 1.31
N VAL A 23 15.04 15.85 1.61
CA VAL A 23 14.28 17.04 1.17
C VAL A 23 14.06 17.09 -0.35
N SER A 24 14.98 16.54 -1.15
CA SER A 24 14.84 16.49 -2.62
C SER A 24 13.74 15.55 -3.11
N GLN A 25 13.25 14.64 -2.25
CA GLN A 25 12.12 13.75 -2.56
C GLN A 25 10.78 14.45 -2.32
N LEU A 26 10.79 15.62 -1.68
CA LEU A 26 9.58 16.34 -1.31
C LEU A 26 9.21 17.36 -2.38
N LYS A 27 7.91 17.43 -2.68
CA LYS A 27 7.35 18.52 -3.48
C LYS A 27 6.79 19.58 -2.55
N LYS A 28 7.03 20.85 -2.89
CA LYS A 28 6.39 21.98 -2.18
C LYS A 28 4.87 21.87 -2.36
N HIS A 29 4.13 21.90 -1.26
CA HIS A 29 2.68 21.98 -1.30
C HIS A 29 2.24 23.35 -1.85
N ILE A 30 1.29 23.34 -2.78
CA ILE A 30 0.76 24.53 -3.44
C ILE A 30 -0.74 24.58 -3.18
N GLY A 31 -1.19 25.49 -2.31
CA GLY A 31 -2.58 25.67 -1.93
C GLY A 31 -2.75 26.02 -0.45
N GLN A 32 -3.95 26.45 -0.07
CA GLN A 32 -4.29 26.72 1.35
C GLN A 32 -4.84 25.48 2.06
N THR A 33 -5.48 24.57 1.31
CA THR A 33 -6.08 23.35 1.86
C THR A 33 -5.08 22.19 1.79
N SER A 34 -4.79 21.60 2.94
CA SER A 34 -4.07 20.33 3.03
C SER A 34 -5.04 19.19 2.74
N ILE A 35 -5.20 18.81 1.47
CA ILE A 35 -5.89 17.57 1.11
C ILE A 35 -4.93 16.42 1.41
N GLN A 36 -5.12 15.77 2.56
CA GLN A 36 -4.42 14.54 2.88
C GLN A 36 -5.25 13.36 2.38
N SER A 37 -4.78 12.71 1.32
CA SER A 37 -5.31 11.40 0.94
C SER A 37 -4.94 10.37 2.00
N PRO A 38 -5.82 9.40 2.29
CA PRO A 38 -5.47 8.29 3.18
C PRO A 38 -4.27 7.53 2.62
N LEU A 39 -3.42 7.01 3.51
CA LEU A 39 -2.31 6.15 3.11
C LEU A 39 -2.85 4.91 2.39
N PRO A 40 -2.17 4.43 1.33
CA PRO A 40 -2.58 3.22 0.64
C PRO A 40 -2.54 2.03 1.60
N LEU A 41 -3.47 1.10 1.44
CA LEU A 41 -3.41 -0.18 2.13
C LEU A 41 -2.20 -0.96 1.62
N LEU A 42 -1.37 -1.44 2.53
CA LEU A 42 -0.18 -2.21 2.21
C LEU A 42 -0.34 -3.64 2.72
N ASP A 43 0.01 -4.62 1.89
CA ASP A 43 0.06 -6.03 2.28
C ASP A 43 1.22 -6.32 3.25
N ASP A 44 1.36 -7.57 3.68
CA ASP A 44 2.37 -7.98 4.66
C ASP A 44 3.80 -7.80 4.14
N ASP A 45 3.98 -7.75 2.82
CA ASP A 45 5.26 -7.51 2.15
C ASP A 45 5.54 -6.00 1.94
N GLY A 46 4.61 -5.13 2.34
CA GLY A 46 4.74 -3.68 2.21
C GLY A 46 4.46 -3.16 0.80
N LEU A 47 3.85 -3.97 -0.06
CA LEU A 47 3.39 -3.56 -1.39
C LEU A 47 1.96 -3.03 -1.32
N ILE A 48 1.55 -2.23 -2.31
CA ILE A 48 0.15 -1.78 -2.42
C ILE A 48 -0.74 -3.01 -2.52
N ALA A 49 -1.65 -3.14 -1.56
CA ALA A 49 -2.62 -4.23 -1.52
C ALA A 49 -3.42 -4.21 -2.82
N LYS A 50 -3.41 -5.34 -3.54
CA LYS A 50 -4.10 -5.48 -4.81
C LYS A 50 -5.40 -6.23 -4.60
N GLU A 51 -6.45 -5.72 -5.22
CA GLU A 51 -7.74 -6.39 -5.31
C GLU A 51 -8.06 -6.64 -6.79
N PRO A 52 -8.71 -7.77 -7.12
CA PRO A 52 -9.11 -8.04 -8.49
C PRO A 52 -10.18 -7.05 -8.93
N ILE A 53 -10.05 -6.53 -10.16
CA ILE A 53 -11.00 -5.58 -10.76
C ILE A 53 -12.38 -6.25 -10.91
N ALA A 54 -12.40 -7.50 -11.37
CA ALA A 54 -13.59 -8.32 -11.44
C ALA A 54 -13.24 -9.80 -11.31
N ILE A 55 -14.09 -10.54 -10.59
CA ILE A 55 -14.08 -12.01 -10.58
C ILE A 55 -15.09 -12.45 -11.63
N LEU A 56 -14.59 -13.00 -12.74
CA LEU A 56 -15.42 -13.45 -13.87
C LEU A 56 -16.09 -14.79 -13.58
N TYR A 57 -15.43 -15.67 -12.82
CA TYR A 57 -15.95 -17.00 -12.52
C TYR A 57 -15.31 -17.57 -11.25
N ARG A 58 -16.07 -18.40 -10.50
CA ARG A 58 -15.60 -19.11 -9.30
C ARG A 58 -15.97 -20.59 -9.39
N ARG A 59 -15.02 -21.47 -9.12
CA ARG A 59 -15.29 -22.92 -8.99
C ARG A 59 -14.55 -23.53 -7.80
N ILE A 60 -15.06 -24.67 -7.33
CA ILE A 60 -14.45 -25.43 -6.24
C ILE A 60 -13.97 -26.77 -6.80
N ASN A 61 -12.68 -27.06 -6.63
CA ASN A 61 -12.06 -28.30 -7.11
C ASN A 61 -11.42 -29.07 -5.95
N LYS A 62 -11.57 -30.40 -5.97
CA LYS A 62 -10.88 -31.28 -5.01
C LYS A 62 -9.50 -31.65 -5.54
N ARG A 63 -8.43 -31.19 -4.90
CA ARG A 63 -7.03 -31.59 -5.20
C ARG A 63 -6.39 -32.25 -3.98
N ARG A 64 -5.87 -33.47 -4.14
CA ARG A 64 -5.21 -34.25 -3.07
C ARG A 64 -6.00 -34.29 -1.76
N GLY A 65 -7.32 -34.50 -1.86
CA GLY A 65 -8.23 -34.53 -0.70
C GLY A 65 -8.63 -33.17 -0.13
N ARG A 66 -8.04 -32.06 -0.58
CA ARG A 66 -8.39 -30.69 -0.15
C ARG A 66 -9.33 -30.03 -1.16
N MET A 67 -10.33 -29.32 -0.66
CA MET A 67 -11.18 -28.45 -1.48
C MET A 67 -10.46 -27.12 -1.69
N ILE A 68 -10.30 -26.71 -2.95
CA ILE A 68 -9.62 -25.47 -3.34
C ILE A 68 -10.61 -24.62 -4.13
N THR A 69 -10.76 -23.36 -3.73
CA THR A 69 -11.53 -22.36 -4.48
C THR A 69 -10.62 -21.72 -5.52
N GLU A 70 -10.98 -21.84 -6.79
CA GLU A 70 -10.30 -21.20 -7.92
C GLU A 70 -11.17 -20.04 -8.44
N PHE A 71 -10.52 -18.90 -8.72
CA PHE A 71 -11.14 -17.70 -9.27
C PHE A 71 -10.56 -17.41 -10.65
N LEU A 72 -11.43 -17.08 -11.61
CA LEU A 72 -11.07 -16.43 -12.85
C LEU A 72 -11.20 -14.93 -12.64
N VAL A 73 -10.13 -14.20 -12.84
CA VAL A 73 -10.07 -12.74 -12.68
C VAL A 73 -9.80 -12.08 -14.03
N HIS A 74 -10.35 -10.89 -14.23
CA HIS A 74 -10.21 -10.09 -15.46
C HIS A 74 -8.78 -9.56 -15.64
#